data_AF-A0A7H8KSG2-F1
#
_entry.id   AF-A0A7H8KSG2-F1
#
_cell.length_a   1.000
_cell.length_b   1.000
_cell.length_c   1.000
_cell.angle_alpha   90.00
_cell.angle_beta   90.00
_cell.angle_gamma   90.00
#
_symmetry.space_group_name_H-M   'P 1'
#
loop_
_entity.id
_entity.type
_entity.pdbx_description
1 polymer ?
#
loop_
_entity_poly.entity_id
_entity_poly.type
_entity_poly.pdbx_seq_one_letter_code
_entity_poly.pdbx_strand_id
1 'polypeptide(L)'
;MAGQSTGVVEQELELELVLSPERSVPVAARLSYGSHDPFAVYVTFHLDSGTPVTWVFARELLVEGTFRPCGQGDVRIWPTRSGRRSVLCMALTSPAGDALLEAPLPTVAAWLERAHRLVPPGAELEAMDLDGSLAELLA
;
A
#
# COMPACT_ATOMS: atom_id res chain seq x y z
N MET A 1 11.84 1.96 29.93
CA MET A 1 10.94 2.56 28.92
C MET A 1 11.79 3.11 27.80
N ALA A 2 12.15 2.26 26.83
CA ALA A 2 12.79 2.73 25.61
C ALA A 2 11.70 3.37 24.75
N GLY A 3 11.82 4.65 24.43
CA GLY A 3 10.90 5.32 23.53
C GLY A 3 10.90 4.57 22.19
N GLN A 4 9.73 4.09 21.78
CA GLN A 4 9.58 3.47 20.47
C GLN A 4 9.92 4.51 19.39
N SER A 5 10.89 4.19 18.54
CA SER A 5 11.24 5.04 17.41
C SER A 5 10.09 5.00 16.41
N THR A 6 9.24 6.04 16.40
CA THR A 6 8.21 6.22 15.37
C THR A 6 8.89 6.43 14.03
N GLY A 7 9.06 5.36 13.26
CA GLY A 7 9.61 5.42 11.91
C GLY A 7 8.50 5.50 10.89
N VAL A 8 8.76 6.22 9.80
CA VAL A 8 7.89 6.27 8.63
C VAL A 8 8.73 6.03 7.39
N VAL A 9 8.21 5.23 6.47
CA VAL A 9 8.82 4.93 5.18
C VAL A 9 7.86 5.39 4.08
N GLU A 10 8.26 6.40 3.33
CA GLU A 10 7.47 6.92 2.21
C GLU A 10 8.14 6.67 0.86
N GLN A 11 7.32 6.64 -0.19
CA GLN A 11 7.74 6.62 -1.58
C GLN A 11 6.69 7.31 -2.45
N GLU A 12 7.09 8.39 -3.13
CA GLU A 12 6.33 8.95 -4.24
C GLU A 12 6.61 8.13 -5.51
N LEU A 13 5.57 7.87 -6.28
CA LEU A 13 5.64 7.14 -7.54
C LEU A 13 4.47 7.52 -8.45
N GLU A 14 4.66 7.31 -9.74
CA GLU A 14 3.60 7.44 -10.73
C GLU A 14 3.02 6.06 -11.05
N LEU A 15 1.69 5.96 -11.05
CA LEU A 15 0.94 4.78 -11.43
C LEU A 15 0.19 5.06 -12.73
N GLU A 16 -0.14 4.00 -13.45
CA GLU A 16 -1.04 4.09 -14.60
C GLU A 16 -2.45 3.69 -14.15
N LEU A 17 -3.41 4.59 -14.24
CA LEU A 17 -4.84 4.25 -14.13
C LEU A 17 -5.32 3.75 -15.50
N VAL A 18 -5.64 2.46 -15.57
CA VAL A 18 -6.06 1.79 -16.79
C VAL A 18 -7.55 2.06 -17.02
N LEU A 19 -7.86 2.73 -18.12
CA LEU A 19 -9.23 3.11 -18.51
C LEU A 19 -9.76 2.22 -19.65
N SER A 20 -8.86 1.72 -20.50
CA SER A 20 -9.11 0.67 -21.50
C SER A 20 -7.78 -0.02 -21.86
N PRO A 21 -7.78 -1.14 -22.61
CA PRO A 21 -6.54 -1.81 -23.03
C PRO A 21 -5.56 -0.91 -23.79
N GLU A 22 -6.06 0.12 -24.49
CA GLU A 22 -5.26 1.06 -25.27
C GLU A 22 -5.08 2.43 -24.59
N ARG A 23 -5.66 2.62 -23.40
CA ARG A 23 -5.69 3.93 -22.73
C ARG A 23 -5.45 3.82 -21.23
N SER A 24 -4.37 4.46 -20.78
CA SER A 24 -4.10 4.75 -19.37
C SER A 24 -3.89 6.25 -19.16
N VAL A 25 -3.99 6.68 -17.90
CA VAL A 25 -3.59 8.03 -17.48
C VAL A 25 -2.65 7.94 -16.27
N PRO A 26 -1.59 8.76 -16.21
CA PRO A 26 -0.70 8.78 -15.07
C PRO A 26 -1.42 9.35 -13.84
N VAL A 27 -1.17 8.75 -12.68
CA VAL A 27 -1.68 9.16 -11.38
C VAL A 27 -0.51 9.21 -10.41
N ALA A 28 -0.20 10.41 -9.91
CA ALA A 28 0.78 10.57 -8.85
C ALA A 28 0.25 9.93 -7.56
N ALA A 29 1.04 9.09 -6.91
CA ALA A 29 0.69 8.53 -5.62
C ALA A 29 1.84 8.53 -4.63
N ARG A 30 1.49 8.29 -3.38
CA ARG A 30 2.42 8.13 -2.28
C ARG A 30 2.10 6.85 -1.53
N LEU A 31 3.09 5.97 -1.40
CA LEU A 31 3.09 4.86 -0.46
C LEU A 31 3.58 5.39 0.89
N SER A 32 2.88 5.09 1.97
CA SER A 32 3.28 5.42 3.34
C SER A 32 3.07 4.22 4.25
N TYR A 33 4.08 3.96 5.08
CA TYR A 33 4.10 2.91 6.08
C TYR A 33 4.71 3.47 7.36
N GLY A 34 4.06 3.28 8.49
CA GLY A 34 4.53 3.76 9.78
C GLY A 34 4.54 2.64 10.81
N SER A 35 5.53 2.65 11.71
CA SER A 35 5.60 1.65 12.79
C SER A 35 4.43 1.73 13.78
N HIS A 36 3.70 2.86 13.81
CA HIS A 36 2.50 3.06 14.63
C HIS A 36 1.29 2.24 14.14
N ASP A 37 1.27 1.84 12.87
CA ASP A 37 0.24 1.00 12.28
C ASP A 37 0.91 -0.08 11.40
N PRO A 38 1.59 -1.05 12.04
CA PRO A 38 2.56 -1.90 11.37
C PRO A 38 1.94 -2.93 10.42
N PHE A 39 0.62 -3.10 10.46
CA PHE A 39 -0.12 -3.97 9.57
C PHE A 39 -0.66 -3.26 8.32
N ALA A 40 -0.71 -1.93 8.32
CA ALA A 40 -1.32 -1.15 7.25
C ALA A 40 -0.30 -0.49 6.33
N VAL A 41 -0.64 -0.46 5.05
CA VAL A 41 0.01 0.37 4.03
C VAL A 41 -1.01 1.35 3.50
N TYR A 42 -0.63 2.62 3.51
CA TYR A 42 -1.44 3.72 2.99
C TYR A 42 -0.97 4.06 1.59
N VAL A 43 -1.89 4.07 0.62
CA VAL A 43 -1.64 4.53 -0.74
C VAL A 43 -2.55 5.71 -1.02
N THR A 44 -1.96 6.89 -1.15
CA THR A 44 -2.68 8.13 -1.46
C THR A 44 -2.53 8.45 -2.94
N PHE A 45 -3.64 8.43 -3.69
CA PHE A 45 -3.73 8.80 -5.10
C PHE A 45 -4.10 10.29 -5.24
N HIS A 46 -3.33 11.03 -6.02
CA HIS A 46 -3.58 12.43 -6.33
C HIS A 46 -4.21 12.50 -7.73
N LEU A 47 -5.53 12.61 -7.76
CA LEU A 47 -6.30 12.78 -8.98
C LEU A 47 -6.52 14.27 -9.25
N ASP A 48 -6.74 14.62 -10.52
CA ASP A 48 -7.02 16.00 -10.96
C ASP A 48 -8.30 16.59 -10.35
N SER A 49 -9.12 15.77 -9.68
CA SER A 49 -10.35 16.16 -8.97
C SER A 49 -10.11 16.95 -7.68
N GLY A 50 -8.85 17.15 -7.26
CA GLY A 50 -8.44 18.08 -6.21
C GLY A 50 -8.38 17.50 -4.79
N THR A 51 -9.16 16.46 -4.49
CA THR A 51 -9.10 15.76 -3.19
C THR A 51 -8.38 14.42 -3.36
N PRO A 52 -7.23 14.20 -2.70
CA PRO A 52 -6.54 12.92 -2.74
C PRO A 52 -7.41 11.80 -2.16
N VAL A 53 -7.31 10.60 -2.75
CA VAL A 53 -8.01 9.40 -2.28
C VAL A 53 -6.99 8.48 -1.63
N THR A 54 -7.20 8.12 -0.36
CA THR A 54 -6.33 7.18 0.34
C THR A 54 -6.98 5.82 0.46
N TRP A 55 -6.29 4.79 -0.02
CA TRP A 55 -6.62 3.39 0.22
C TRP A 55 -5.69 2.80 1.27
N VAL A 56 -6.25 1.93 2.11
CA VAL A 56 -5.51 1.21 3.14
C VAL A 56 -5.47 -0.26 2.75
N PHE A 57 -4.28 -0.83 2.73
CA PHE A 57 -4.02 -2.22 2.40
C PHE A 57 -3.40 -2.92 3.60
N ALA A 58 -3.68 -4.21 3.76
CA ALA A 58 -2.81 -5.03 4.59
C ALA A 58 -1.41 -5.06 3.96
N ARG A 59 -0.37 -4.85 4.76
CA ARG A 59 1.02 -4.93 4.33
C ARG A 59 1.32 -6.27 3.65
N GLU A 60 0.86 -7.36 4.26
CA GLU A 60 1.06 -8.71 3.73
C GLU A 60 0.36 -8.93 2.39
N LEU A 61 -0.79 -8.31 2.16
CA LEU A 61 -1.49 -8.40 0.87
C LEU A 61 -0.66 -7.82 -0.27
N LEU A 62 0.01 -6.67 -0.03
CA LEU A 62 0.91 -6.08 -1.02
C LEU A 62 2.17 -6.93 -1.23
N VAL A 63 2.73 -7.49 -0.15
CA VAL A 63 3.89 -8.40 -0.23
C VAL A 63 3.54 -9.62 -1.07
N GLU A 64 2.47 -10.33 -0.74
CA GLU A 64 2.01 -11.50 -1.49
C GLU A 64 1.73 -11.16 -2.96
N GLY A 65 1.07 -10.01 -3.18
CA GLY A 65 0.72 -9.50 -4.51
C GLY A 65 1.94 -9.25 -5.40
N THR A 66 3.12 -9.03 -4.83
CA THR A 66 4.35 -8.91 -5.64
C THR A 66 4.82 -10.24 -6.25
N PHE A 67 4.36 -11.37 -5.71
CA PHE A 67 4.78 -12.72 -6.15
C PHE A 67 3.69 -13.47 -6.91
N ARG A 68 2.42 -13.31 -6.53
CA ARG A 68 1.31 -14.06 -7.13
C ARG A 68 -0.02 -13.29 -7.05
N PRO A 69 -1.03 -13.67 -7.85
CA PRO A 69 -2.38 -13.15 -7.67
C PRO A 69 -2.94 -13.46 -6.27
N CYS A 70 -3.49 -12.45 -5.59
CA CYS A 70 -4.09 -12.53 -4.27
C CYS A 70 -5.15 -11.44 -4.05
N GLY A 71 -5.79 -11.46 -2.88
CA GLY A 71 -6.84 -10.52 -2.50
C GLY A 71 -8.26 -11.04 -2.74
N GLN A 72 -9.21 -10.46 -2.01
CA GLN A 72 -10.63 -10.80 -2.04
C GLN A 72 -11.46 -9.55 -1.76
N GLY A 73 -12.68 -9.51 -2.30
CA GLY A 73 -13.60 -8.39 -2.11
C GLY A 73 -13.13 -7.17 -2.89
N ASP A 74 -12.98 -6.05 -2.18
CA ASP A 74 -12.74 -4.73 -2.76
C ASP A 74 -11.31 -4.55 -3.31
N VAL A 75 -10.39 -5.47 -2.99
CA VAL A 75 -8.98 -5.40 -3.40
C VAL A 75 -8.53 -6.73 -4.00
N ARG A 76 -8.00 -6.66 -5.23
CA ARG A 76 -7.27 -7.76 -5.88
C ARG A 76 -5.94 -7.25 -6.38
N ILE A 77 -4.87 -8.00 -6.14
CA ILE A 77 -3.50 -7.63 -6.50
C ILE A 77 -2.84 -8.78 -7.25
N TRP A 78 -2.12 -8.48 -8.33
CA TRP A 78 -1.34 -9.50 -9.04
C TRP A 78 -0.16 -8.88 -9.79
N PRO A 79 0.95 -9.61 -9.93
CA PRO A 79 2.06 -9.19 -10.77
C PRO A 79 1.79 -9.56 -12.22
N THR A 80 2.17 -8.69 -13.15
CA THR A 80 2.11 -8.99 -14.59
C THR A 80 3.23 -8.26 -15.35
N ARG A 81 3.23 -8.38 -16.67
CA ARG A 81 4.09 -7.59 -17.57
C ARG A 81 3.25 -6.67 -18.44
N SER A 82 3.62 -5.40 -18.45
CA SER A 82 3.15 -4.40 -19.41
C SER A 82 4.28 -4.13 -20.40
N GLY A 83 4.21 -4.80 -21.56
CA GLY A 83 5.32 -4.87 -22.52
C GLY A 83 6.58 -5.50 -21.91
N ARG A 84 7.65 -4.70 -21.78
CA ARG A 84 8.93 -5.13 -21.16
C ARG A 84 9.02 -4.80 -19.66
N ARG A 85 8.04 -4.10 -19.09
CA ARG A 85 8.04 -3.67 -17.69
C ARG A 85 7.29 -4.67 -16.83
N SER A 86 7.86 -5.03 -15.68
CA SER A 86 7.12 -5.75 -14.64
C SER A 86 6.30 -4.75 -13.83
N VAL A 87 5.00 -5.01 -13.72
CA VAL A 87 4.06 -4.12 -13.02
C VAL A 87 3.25 -4.91 -11.98
N LEU A 88 2.85 -4.21 -10.92
CA LEU A 88 1.91 -4.69 -9.94
C LEU A 88 0.53 -4.09 -10.29
N CYS A 89 -0.41 -4.95 -10.65
CA CYS A 89 -1.78 -4.54 -10.88
C CYS A 89 -2.55 -4.55 -9.56
N MET A 90 -3.35 -3.51 -9.32
CA MET A 90 -4.26 -3.38 -8.19
C MET A 90 -5.64 -3.03 -8.72
N ALA A 91 -6.59 -3.97 -8.64
CA ALA A 91 -8.00 -3.69 -8.89
C ALA A 91 -8.69 -3.35 -7.58
N LEU A 92 -9.30 -2.17 -7.55
CA LEU A 92 -9.96 -1.58 -6.40
C LEU A 92 -11.44 -1.38 -6.74
N THR A 93 -12.33 -1.94 -5.92
CA THR A 93 -13.79 -1.85 -6.11
C THR A 93 -14.39 -1.09 -4.95
N SER A 94 -15.24 -0.11 -5.25
CA SER A 94 -15.97 0.66 -4.25
C SER A 94 -17.38 0.97 -4.73
N PRO A 95 -18.32 1.39 -3.85
CA PRO A 95 -19.64 1.84 -4.28
C PRO A 95 -19.62 3.01 -5.29
N ALA A 96 -18.54 3.80 -5.30
CA ALA A 96 -18.36 4.90 -6.23
C ALA A 96 -17.83 4.46 -7.60
N GLY A 97 -17.34 3.23 -7.73
CA GLY A 97 -16.81 2.66 -8.97
C GLY A 97 -15.58 1.77 -8.76
N ASP A 98 -15.12 1.21 -9.88
CA ASP A 98 -13.93 0.36 -9.98
C ASP A 98 -12.74 1.15 -10.54
N ALA A 99 -11.54 0.81 -10.08
CA ALA A 99 -10.28 1.33 -10.60
C ALA A 99 -9.27 0.19 -10.80
N LEU A 100 -8.53 0.23 -11.90
CA LEU A 100 -7.39 -0.65 -12.15
C LEU A 100 -6.13 0.20 -12.26
N LEU A 101 -5.18 -0.04 -11.36
CA LEU A 101 -3.92 0.68 -11.28
C LEU A 101 -2.75 -0.24 -11.59
N GLU A 102 -1.77 0.24 -12.34
CA GLU A 102 -0.48 -0.43 -12.53
C GLU A 102 0.63 0.39 -11.87
N ALA A 103 1.34 -0.22 -10.92
CA ALA A 103 2.52 0.37 -10.29
C ALA A 103 3.80 -0.34 -10.79
N PRO A 104 4.95 0.36 -10.88
CA PRO A 104 6.22 -0.29 -11.18
C PRO A 104 6.58 -1.31 -10.09
N LEU A 105 6.53 -2.61 -10.43
CA LEU A 105 6.74 -3.71 -9.47
C LEU A 105 8.07 -3.58 -8.71
N PRO A 106 9.22 -3.27 -9.36
CA PRO A 106 10.51 -3.16 -8.64
C PRO A 106 10.51 -2.04 -7.60
N THR A 107 9.80 -0.94 -7.87
CA THR A 107 9.72 0.22 -6.96
C THR A 107 8.88 -0.14 -5.73
N VAL A 108 7.72 -0.79 -5.93
CA VAL A 108 6.88 -1.26 -4.81
C VAL A 108 7.64 -2.30 -3.96
N ALA A 109 8.31 -3.26 -4.59
CA ALA A 109 9.09 -4.28 -3.88
C ALA A 109 10.23 -3.68 -3.04
N ALA A 110 11.03 -2.77 -3.62
CA ALA A 110 12.11 -2.11 -2.89
C ALA A 110 11.60 -1.24 -1.73
N TRP A 111 10.41 -0.65 -1.86
CA TRP A 111 9.77 0.09 -0.77
C TRP A 111 9.25 -0.86 0.33
N LEU A 112 8.63 -1.99 -0.01
CA LEU A 112 8.20 -3.01 0.96
C LEU A 112 9.37 -3.59 1.76
N GLU A 113 10.54 -3.77 1.13
CA GLU A 113 11.75 -4.16 1.86
C GLU A 113 12.18 -3.12 2.91
N ARG A 114 12.01 -1.81 2.62
CA ARG A 114 12.25 -0.75 3.61
C ARG A 114 11.22 -0.82 4.75
N ALA A 115 9.95 -1.07 4.44
CA ALA A 115 8.90 -1.25 5.44
C ALA A 115 9.21 -2.45 6.36
N HIS A 116 9.64 -3.58 5.80
CA HIS A 116 10.07 -4.75 6.59
C HIS A 116 11.34 -4.52 7.41
N ARG A 117 12.25 -3.66 6.95
CA ARG A 117 13.40 -3.25 7.78
C ARG A 117 12.99 -2.37 8.95
N LEU A 118 11.94 -1.56 8.79
CA LEU A 118 11.42 -0.74 9.87
C LEU A 118 10.70 -1.60 10.92
N VAL A 119 9.82 -2.49 10.49
CA VAL A 119 9.16 -3.48 11.35
C VAL A 119 9.27 -4.86 10.71
N PRO A 120 10.14 -5.75 11.20
CA PRO A 120 10.26 -7.10 10.66
C PRO A 120 8.91 -7.86 10.69
N PRO A 121 8.64 -8.75 9.72
CA PRO A 121 7.51 -9.66 9.82
C PRO A 121 7.55 -10.47 11.12
N GLY A 122 6.42 -10.54 11.83
CA GLY A 122 6.29 -11.17 13.14
C GLY A 122 6.59 -10.23 14.33
N ALA A 123 7.16 -9.05 14.10
CA ALA A 123 7.44 -8.05 15.14
C ALA A 123 6.38 -6.93 15.21
N GLU A 124 5.27 -7.06 14.48
CA GLU A 124 4.24 -6.02 14.36
C GLU A 124 3.60 -5.68 15.70
N LEU A 125 3.25 -6.70 16.50
CA LEU A 125 2.62 -6.50 17.80
C LEU A 125 3.53 -5.77 18.79
N GLU A 126 4.84 -6.00 18.72
CA GLU A 126 5.82 -5.32 19.57
C GLU A 126 5.99 -3.84 19.18
N ALA A 127 5.75 -3.51 17.91
CA ALA A 127 5.79 -2.14 17.41
C ALA A 127 4.52 -1.34 17.74
N MET A 128 3.43 -1.99 18.16
CA MET A 128 2.19 -1.33 18.57
C MET A 128 2.22 -1.01 20.07
N ASP A 129 1.84 0.20 20.46
CA ASP A 129 1.55 0.53 21.86
C ASP A 129 0.11 0.09 22.23
N LEU A 130 -0.08 -1.22 22.34
CA LEU A 130 -1.37 -1.81 22.66
C LEU A 130 -1.84 -1.47 24.09
N ASP A 131 -0.90 -1.38 25.04
CA ASP A 131 -1.21 -1.05 26.42
C ASP A 131 -1.70 0.40 26.55
N GLY A 132 -1.05 1.35 25.87
CA GLY A 132 -1.52 2.73 25.78
C GLY A 132 -2.89 2.83 25.11
N SER A 133 -3.07 2.15 23.97
CA SER A 133 -4.35 2.15 23.24
C SER A 133 -5.50 1.56 24.06
N LEU A 134 -5.25 0.49 24.81
CA LEU A 134 -6.25 -0.13 25.69
C LEU A 134 -6.59 0.76 26.89
N ALA A 135 -5.59 1.44 27.46
CA ALA A 135 -5.79 2.38 28.55
C ALA A 135 -6.69 3.56 28.13
N GLU A 136 -6.53 4.09 26.91
CA GLU A 136 -7.41 5.13 26.37
C GLU A 136 -8.85 4.65 26.18
N LEU A 137 -9.04 3.40 25.73
CA LEU A 137 -10.39 2.84 25.52
C LEU A 137 -11.14 2.60 26.86
N LEU A 138 -10.40 2.34 27.94
CA LEU A 138 -10.95 2.01 29.26
C LEU A 138 -11.04 3.22 30.22
N ALA A 139 -10.63 4.41 29.79
CA ALA A 139 -10.70 5.66 30.56
C ALA A 139 -12.09 6.32 30.49
#